data_AF-A0A9E3CBR1-F1
#
_entry.id   AF-A0A9E3CBR1-F1
#
_cell.length_a   1.000
_cell.length_b   1.000
_cell.length_c   1.000
_cell.angle_alpha   90.00
_cell.angle_beta   90.00
_cell.angle_gamma   90.00
#
_symmetry.space_group_name_H-M   'P 1'
#
loop_
_entity.id
_entity.type
_entity.pdbx_description
1 polymer ?
#
loop_
_entity_poly.entity_id
_entity_poly.type
_entity_poly.pdbx_seq_one_letter_code
_entity_poly.pdbx_strand_id
1 'polypeptide(L)'
;MTLPQGTARPSHPARSPAGPRLFAPRLPLPDLIPSPTPMPTVPEPAAAPPAAAPSPERPFLIERRRLDETPAGYHRPAARLVLTPALRTAGLWHALPGEEWKTLLLVLTFLTPNGDVRPAVAELAAAMGVPEGRARPRLARLAALSWRGEPLLRELPRESGLDAVTPAPALLAFADAPPQFRDAPPAPPPPVAGREAVVAYSRAHYARPRAEVEAEIARFYGWDVQAQGEQAERLREREAALPPARRGLLGQLVRRGVDREQALALVTERAPEAVQRQLDWLPYRQAKSPARFLVAAIAGDYGPPPALRRLPPEAGPGPAAPWEPEAPAEPEAPTKPEAPTGRGEDGGEADPLPQGAPAPKERPPFDPALPEGPPPGGPARDPGEGG
;
A
#
# COMPACT_ATOMS: atom_id res chain seq x y z
N MET A 1 -41.99 -5.87 -8.63
CA MET A 1 -40.95 -4.87 -8.96
C MET A 1 -40.39 -5.22 -10.33
N THR A 2 -40.77 -4.44 -11.32
CA THR A 2 -40.66 -4.73 -12.74
C THR A 2 -39.41 -4.05 -13.28
N LEU A 3 -38.47 -4.82 -13.85
CA LEU A 3 -37.27 -4.28 -14.49
C LEU A 3 -37.61 -3.81 -15.91
N PRO A 4 -37.23 -2.59 -16.33
CA PRO A 4 -37.45 -2.14 -17.69
C PRO A 4 -36.42 -2.75 -18.66
N GLN A 5 -36.93 -3.28 -19.76
CA GLN A 5 -36.17 -3.62 -20.95
C GLN A 5 -35.86 -2.36 -21.77
N GLY A 6 -34.70 -2.37 -22.42
CA GLY A 6 -34.51 -1.73 -23.72
C GLY A 6 -33.66 -0.47 -23.71
N THR A 7 -32.54 -0.51 -24.42
CA THR A 7 -32.28 0.45 -25.50
C THR A 7 -31.35 -0.20 -26.54
N ALA A 8 -31.72 0.03 -27.80
CA ALA A 8 -31.18 -0.57 -28.99
C ALA A 8 -29.79 -0.01 -29.38
N ARG A 9 -28.95 -0.87 -29.97
CA ARG A 9 -27.70 -0.48 -30.63
C ARG A 9 -27.98 0.25 -31.94
N PRO A 10 -27.29 1.36 -32.26
CA PRO A 10 -27.34 1.95 -33.58
C PRO A 10 -26.48 1.14 -34.58
N SER A 11 -27.11 0.86 -35.71
CA SER A 11 -26.55 0.20 -36.89
C SER A 11 -25.55 1.11 -37.62
N HIS A 12 -24.36 0.60 -37.92
CA HIS A 12 -23.39 1.26 -38.80
C HIS A 12 -23.88 1.28 -40.25
N PRO A 13 -23.74 2.40 -41.00
CA PRO A 13 -24.02 2.42 -42.41
C PRO A 13 -22.88 1.83 -43.27
N ALA A 14 -23.36 1.01 -44.20
CA ALA A 14 -22.83 0.52 -45.47
C ALA A 14 -21.50 1.07 -46.03
N ARG A 15 -20.71 0.10 -46.48
CA ARG A 15 -19.60 0.17 -47.43
C ARG A 15 -19.94 1.01 -48.67
N SER A 16 -19.01 1.89 -49.05
CA SER A 16 -18.96 2.53 -50.37
C SER A 16 -18.16 1.66 -51.36
N PRO A 17 -18.65 1.42 -52.58
CA PRO A 17 -17.96 0.59 -53.58
C PRO A 17 -16.83 1.36 -54.27
N ALA A 18 -15.70 0.66 -54.45
CA ALA A 18 -14.53 1.11 -55.20
C ALA A 18 -14.89 1.41 -56.66
N GLY A 19 -14.54 2.61 -57.13
CA GLY A 19 -14.60 2.98 -58.54
C GLY A 19 -13.44 2.38 -59.35
N PRO A 20 -13.66 2.06 -60.64
CA PRO A 20 -12.65 1.49 -61.51
C PRO A 20 -11.64 2.55 -61.95
N ARG A 21 -10.34 2.34 -61.66
CA ARG A 21 -9.26 3.15 -62.23
C ARG A 21 -8.99 2.68 -63.66
N LEU A 22 -9.32 3.56 -64.61
CA LEU A 22 -9.02 3.41 -66.03
C LEU A 22 -7.50 3.45 -66.24
N PHE A 23 -6.97 2.40 -66.86
CA PHE A 23 -5.63 2.33 -67.42
C PHE A 23 -5.56 3.23 -68.65
N ALA A 24 -4.65 4.21 -68.66
CA ALA A 24 -4.25 4.92 -69.87
C ALA A 24 -3.04 4.22 -70.51
N PRO A 25 -3.02 3.99 -71.83
CA PRO A 25 -1.89 3.37 -72.51
C PRO A 25 -0.72 4.35 -72.66
N ARG A 26 0.48 3.89 -72.27
CA ARG A 26 1.77 4.55 -72.54
C ARG A 26 2.04 4.57 -74.05
N LEU A 27 2.26 5.76 -74.60
CA LEU A 27 2.87 5.93 -75.92
C LEU A 27 4.40 5.72 -75.81
N PRO A 28 5.04 5.09 -76.81
CA PRO A 28 6.50 5.02 -76.92
C PRO A 28 7.05 6.33 -77.53
N LEU A 29 7.98 6.98 -76.82
CA LEU A 29 8.81 8.06 -77.36
C LEU A 29 10.15 7.46 -77.83
N PRO A 30 10.64 7.82 -79.03
CA PRO A 30 11.89 7.32 -79.57
C PRO A 30 13.13 8.04 -79.00
N ASP A 31 14.24 7.35 -79.16
CA ASP A 31 15.61 7.61 -78.71
C ASP A 31 16.21 8.98 -79.06
N LEU A 32 17.36 9.22 -78.42
CA LEU A 32 18.50 10.08 -78.78
C LEU A 32 18.60 11.43 -78.07
N ILE A 33 19.29 11.44 -76.92
CA ILE A 33 20.55 12.20 -76.73
C ILE A 33 21.42 11.43 -75.70
N PRO A 34 22.68 11.05 -76.01
CA PRO A 34 23.61 10.55 -74.99
C PRO A 34 23.98 11.70 -74.05
N SER A 35 23.40 11.71 -72.85
CA SER A 35 23.86 12.59 -71.78
C SER A 35 25.30 12.23 -71.39
N PRO A 36 26.17 13.22 -71.13
CA PRO A 36 27.54 12.97 -70.70
C PRO A 36 27.50 12.18 -69.40
N THR A 37 28.23 11.06 -69.37
CA THR A 37 28.42 10.22 -68.19
C THR A 37 28.84 11.11 -67.01
N PRO A 38 27.99 11.30 -65.98
CA PRO A 38 28.46 11.95 -64.76
C PRO A 38 29.50 11.00 -64.16
N MET A 39 30.71 11.53 -64.00
CA MET A 39 31.74 10.90 -63.17
C MET A 39 31.10 10.48 -61.83
N PRO A 40 31.44 9.31 -61.27
CA PRO A 40 30.92 8.91 -59.98
C PRO A 40 31.32 9.97 -58.94
N THR A 41 30.38 10.84 -58.61
CA THR A 41 30.49 11.73 -57.46
C THR A 41 30.58 10.81 -56.26
N VAL A 42 31.80 10.65 -55.74
CA VAL A 42 32.05 10.03 -54.45
C VAL A 42 31.07 10.72 -53.50
N PRO A 43 30.10 10.00 -52.90
CA PRO A 43 29.19 10.62 -51.97
C PRO A 43 30.03 11.23 -50.86
N GLU A 44 30.09 12.56 -50.85
CA GLU A 44 30.67 13.33 -49.77
C GLU A 44 30.00 12.81 -48.49
N PRO A 45 30.77 12.21 -47.56
CA PRO A 45 30.20 11.58 -46.38
C PRO A 45 29.38 12.65 -45.68
N ALA A 46 28.06 12.47 -45.67
CA ALA A 46 27.12 13.39 -45.05
C ALA A 46 27.66 13.70 -43.66
N ALA A 47 28.14 14.94 -43.49
CA ALA A 47 28.79 15.37 -42.27
C ALA A 47 27.81 15.08 -41.14
N ALA A 48 28.16 14.10 -40.30
CA ALA A 48 27.37 13.76 -39.14
C ALA A 48 27.09 15.06 -38.39
N PRO A 49 25.83 15.34 -38.02
CA PRO A 49 25.52 16.56 -37.29
C PRO A 49 26.51 16.66 -36.11
N PRO A 50 27.15 17.82 -35.91
CA PRO A 50 28.16 17.96 -34.87
C PRO A 50 27.50 17.53 -33.57
N ALA A 51 27.92 16.37 -33.05
CA ALA A 51 27.44 15.85 -31.79
C ALA A 51 27.67 16.97 -30.79
N ALA A 52 26.57 17.57 -30.30
CA ALA A 52 26.63 18.68 -29.36
C ALA A 52 27.62 18.28 -28.26
N ALA A 53 28.76 18.95 -28.21
CA ALA A 53 29.85 18.56 -27.33
C ALA A 53 29.26 18.48 -25.91
N PRO A 54 29.33 17.32 -25.23
CA PRO A 54 28.70 17.16 -23.93
C PRO A 54 29.37 18.15 -22.99
N SER A 55 28.62 19.14 -22.47
CA SER A 55 29.13 20.10 -21.49
C SER A 55 29.77 19.32 -20.33
N PRO A 56 31.12 19.23 -20.27
CA PRO A 56 31.80 18.13 -19.58
C PRO A 56 31.98 18.40 -18.08
N GLU A 57 31.01 19.06 -17.45
CA GLU A 57 31.23 19.65 -16.13
C GLU A 57 30.65 18.85 -14.96
N ARG A 58 29.73 17.91 -15.20
CA ARG A 58 29.07 17.18 -14.11
C ARG A 58 29.67 15.78 -13.93
N PRO A 59 29.98 15.37 -12.69
CA PRO A 59 30.67 14.11 -12.39
C PRO A 59 29.81 12.87 -12.68
N PHE A 60 28.47 13.02 -12.65
CA PHE A 60 27.52 11.95 -12.89
C PHE A 60 26.59 12.33 -14.03
N LEU A 61 26.38 11.41 -14.97
CA LEU A 61 25.43 11.54 -16.06
C LEU A 61 24.35 10.46 -15.91
N ILE A 62 23.09 10.88 -15.85
CA ILE A 62 21.94 9.99 -15.91
C ILE A 62 21.50 9.93 -17.37
N GLU A 63 21.77 8.79 -18.00
CA GLU A 63 21.28 8.51 -19.34
C GLU A 63 19.90 7.86 -19.27
N ARG A 64 18.87 8.57 -19.73
CA ARG A 64 17.51 8.06 -19.87
C ARG A 64 17.38 7.35 -21.21
N ARG A 65 16.72 6.21 -21.21
CA ARG A 65 16.54 5.31 -22.35
C ARG A 65 15.07 4.97 -22.48
N ARG A 66 14.62 4.88 -23.72
CA ARG A 66 13.31 4.35 -24.08
C ARG A 66 13.53 2.92 -24.56
N LEU A 67 13.06 1.94 -23.79
CA LEU A 67 13.09 0.54 -24.18
C LEU A 67 11.73 0.16 -24.77
N ASP A 68 11.71 -0.87 -25.62
CA ASP A 68 10.47 -1.49 -26.12
C ASP A 68 9.51 -0.47 -26.77
N GLU A 69 10.05 0.46 -27.56
CA GLU A 69 9.22 1.49 -28.22
C GLU A 69 8.28 0.84 -29.24
N THR A 70 6.99 0.98 -28.98
CA THR A 70 5.92 0.45 -29.82
C THR A 70 5.55 1.45 -30.92
N PRO A 71 4.95 1.00 -32.04
CA PRO A 71 4.46 1.91 -33.09
C PRO A 71 3.40 2.91 -32.59
N ALA A 72 2.76 2.64 -31.45
CA ALA A 72 1.79 3.53 -30.81
C ALA A 72 2.46 4.58 -29.89
N GLY A 73 3.79 4.61 -29.80
CA GLY A 73 4.55 5.57 -28.99
C GLY A 73 4.72 5.18 -27.51
N TYR A 74 4.14 4.04 -27.08
CA TYR A 74 4.43 3.50 -25.75
C TYR A 74 5.86 2.98 -25.70
N HIS A 75 6.55 3.28 -24.62
CA HIS A 75 7.87 2.77 -24.34
C HIS A 75 7.99 2.50 -22.84
N ARG A 76 8.88 1.57 -22.49
CA ARG A 76 9.27 1.32 -21.10
C ARG A 76 10.43 2.25 -20.75
N PRO A 77 10.30 3.10 -19.71
CA PRO A 77 11.40 3.95 -19.28
C PRO A 77 12.51 3.09 -18.68
N ALA A 78 13.75 3.46 -18.95
CA ALA A 78 14.93 2.94 -18.29
C ALA A 78 15.95 4.06 -18.09
N ALA A 79 16.78 3.95 -17.07
CA ALA A 79 17.86 4.90 -16.86
C ALA A 79 19.13 4.15 -16.44
N ARG A 80 20.29 4.73 -16.74
CA ARG A 80 21.57 4.26 -16.21
C ARG A 80 22.42 5.43 -15.73
N LEU A 81 23.18 5.18 -14.68
CA LEU A 81 24.19 6.10 -14.19
C LEU A 81 25.50 5.88 -14.94
N VAL A 82 26.08 6.95 -15.44
CA VAL A 82 27.39 6.97 -16.10
C VAL A 82 28.32 7.89 -15.31
N LEU A 83 29.46 7.36 -14.89
CA LEU A 83 30.53 8.14 -14.27
C LEU A 83 31.28 8.87 -15.39
N THR A 84 31.30 10.20 -15.35
CA THR A 84 31.99 10.98 -16.38
C THR A 84 33.47 11.15 -16.03
N PRO A 85 34.34 11.44 -17.01
CA PRO A 85 35.73 11.82 -16.73
C PRO A 85 35.86 13.03 -15.79
N ALA A 86 34.84 13.90 -15.75
CA ALA A 86 34.78 15.06 -14.87
C ALA A 86 34.86 14.69 -13.39
N LEU A 87 34.47 13.47 -13.01
CA LEU A 87 34.62 13.00 -11.63
C LEU A 87 36.08 13.06 -11.15
N ARG A 88 37.04 12.79 -12.05
CA ARG A 88 38.48 12.82 -11.72
C ARG A 88 39.03 14.23 -11.69
N THR A 89 38.57 15.10 -12.60
CA THR A 89 39.16 16.43 -12.79
C THR A 89 38.47 17.52 -11.97
N ALA A 90 37.23 17.33 -11.56
CA ALA A 90 36.45 18.37 -10.88
C ALA A 90 36.65 18.41 -9.35
N GLY A 91 37.65 17.69 -8.83
CA GLY A 91 38.05 17.73 -7.42
C GLY A 91 37.08 17.07 -6.43
N LEU A 92 35.91 16.60 -6.88
CA LEU A 92 34.89 16.00 -6.01
C LEU A 92 35.43 14.78 -5.23
N TRP A 93 36.21 13.94 -5.91
CA TRP A 93 36.82 12.75 -5.29
C TRP A 93 37.77 13.11 -4.14
N HIS A 94 38.52 14.20 -4.25
CA HIS A 94 39.45 14.64 -3.21
C HIS A 94 38.76 15.42 -2.09
N ALA A 95 37.64 16.07 -2.38
CA ALA A 95 36.89 16.86 -1.41
C ALA A 95 36.08 16.00 -0.41
N LEU A 96 35.82 14.73 -0.73
CA LEU A 96 34.95 13.87 0.06
C LEU A 96 35.74 12.84 0.90
N PRO A 97 35.46 12.72 2.22
CA PRO A 97 35.95 11.60 3.01
C PRO A 97 35.45 10.26 2.46
N GLY A 98 36.22 9.18 2.63
CA GLY A 98 35.89 7.86 2.08
C GLY A 98 34.51 7.32 2.49
N GLU A 99 34.06 7.58 3.71
CA GLU A 99 32.72 7.18 4.18
C GLU A 99 31.59 7.98 3.52
N GLU A 100 31.80 9.27 3.31
CA GLU A 100 30.83 10.15 2.65
C GLU A 100 30.76 9.85 1.15
N TRP A 101 31.90 9.45 0.54
CA TRP A 101 31.95 8.94 -0.83
C TRP A 101 31.12 7.65 -1.00
N LYS A 102 31.27 6.67 -0.10
CA LYS A 102 30.45 5.45 -0.10
C LYS A 102 28.96 5.77 0.03
N THR A 103 28.61 6.71 0.91
CA THR A 103 27.23 7.13 1.14
C THR A 103 26.64 7.81 -0.11
N LEU A 104 27.39 8.69 -0.77
CA LEU A 104 26.97 9.32 -2.02
C LEU A 104 26.74 8.29 -3.14
N LEU A 105 27.68 7.36 -3.31
CA LEU A 105 27.53 6.28 -4.30
C LEU A 105 26.30 5.41 -3.99
N LEU A 106 26.07 5.08 -2.72
CA LEU A 106 24.90 4.33 -2.30
C LEU A 106 23.60 5.06 -2.67
N VAL A 107 23.50 6.36 -2.39
CA VAL A 107 22.32 7.16 -2.79
C VAL A 107 22.09 7.08 -4.30
N LEU A 108 23.15 7.20 -5.10
CA LEU A 108 23.07 7.12 -6.57
C LEU A 108 22.63 5.74 -7.09
N THR A 109 22.74 4.66 -6.30
CA THR A 109 22.24 3.34 -6.70
C THR A 109 20.72 3.23 -6.70
N PHE A 110 20.01 4.15 -6.02
CA PHE A 110 18.54 4.22 -6.00
C PHE A 110 17.98 4.96 -7.24
N LEU A 111 18.65 4.83 -8.37
CA LEU A 111 18.21 5.38 -9.65
C LEU A 111 16.98 4.63 -10.14
N THR A 112 15.86 5.34 -10.25
CA THR A 112 14.61 4.80 -10.81
C THR A 112 14.70 4.68 -12.34
N PRO A 113 13.83 3.87 -12.98
CA PRO A 113 13.78 3.78 -14.44
C PRO A 113 13.50 5.10 -15.16
N ASN A 114 12.91 6.09 -14.48
CA ASN A 114 12.65 7.43 -15.02
C ASN A 114 13.88 8.36 -14.94
N GLY A 115 14.93 7.94 -14.25
CA GLY A 115 16.13 8.73 -14.02
C GLY A 115 16.10 9.57 -12.73
N ASP A 116 15.09 9.41 -11.88
CA ASP A 116 15.04 10.07 -10.57
C ASP A 116 15.84 9.30 -9.53
N VAL A 117 16.55 10.02 -8.64
CA VAL A 117 17.24 9.47 -7.47
C VAL A 117 16.65 10.12 -6.22
N ARG A 118 15.62 9.48 -5.63
CA ARG A 118 14.90 10.02 -4.47
C ARG A 118 14.59 8.95 -3.40
N PRO A 119 15.59 8.21 -2.91
CA PRO A 119 15.38 7.19 -1.89
C PRO A 119 14.88 7.79 -0.58
N ALA A 120 14.03 7.04 0.12
CA ALA A 120 13.64 7.36 1.49
C ALA A 120 14.79 7.05 2.46
N VAL A 121 14.87 7.78 3.57
CA VAL A 121 15.91 7.55 4.59
C VAL A 121 15.87 6.12 5.14
N ALA A 122 14.68 5.53 5.30
CA ALA A 122 14.52 4.14 5.74
C ALA A 122 15.10 3.12 4.74
N GLU A 123 14.94 3.36 3.43
CA GLU A 123 15.51 2.50 2.38
C GLU A 123 17.04 2.56 2.39
N LEU A 124 17.61 3.76 2.55
CA LEU A 124 19.05 3.96 2.69
C LEU A 124 19.60 3.31 3.97
N ALA A 125 18.87 3.42 5.09
CA ALA A 125 19.24 2.79 6.35
C ALA A 125 19.30 1.25 6.21
N ALA A 126 18.28 0.66 5.58
CA ALA A 126 18.24 -0.76 5.28
C ALA A 126 19.40 -1.19 4.36
N ALA A 127 19.67 -0.44 3.30
CA ALA A 127 20.77 -0.72 2.37
C ALA A 127 22.17 -0.55 3.00
N MET A 128 22.31 0.36 3.97
CA MET A 128 23.53 0.51 4.77
C MET A 128 23.67 -0.57 5.86
N GLY A 129 22.63 -1.34 6.15
CA GLY A 129 22.61 -2.29 7.27
C GLY A 129 22.69 -1.62 8.63
N VAL A 130 22.13 -0.41 8.78
CA VAL A 130 22.15 0.35 10.04
C VAL A 130 20.75 0.84 10.42
N PRO A 131 20.46 1.05 11.72
CA PRO A 131 19.21 1.69 12.13
C PRO A 131 19.06 3.11 11.56
N GLU A 132 17.82 3.54 11.31
CA GLU A 132 17.52 4.85 10.71
C GLU A 132 18.12 6.03 11.50
N GLY A 133 18.09 5.96 12.83
CA GLY A 133 18.71 6.97 13.71
C GLY A 133 20.23 7.13 13.52
N ARG A 134 20.93 6.13 12.96
CA ARG A 134 22.35 6.24 12.57
C ARG A 134 22.54 6.66 11.12
N ALA A 135 21.58 6.34 10.24
CA ALA A 135 21.59 6.77 8.85
C ALA A 135 21.41 8.30 8.72
N ARG A 136 20.48 8.88 9.48
CA ARG A 136 20.18 10.33 9.44
C ARG A 136 21.41 11.22 9.67
N PRO A 137 22.21 11.05 10.74
CA PRO A 137 23.42 11.86 10.93
C PRO A 137 24.48 11.67 9.83
N ARG A 138 24.54 10.51 9.18
CA ARG A 138 25.45 10.28 8.04
C ARG A 138 25.00 11.10 6.83
N LEU A 139 23.72 11.02 6.49
CA LEU A 139 23.15 11.80 5.38
C LEU A 139 23.24 13.31 5.65
N ALA A 140 23.03 13.75 6.89
CA ALA A 140 23.16 15.16 7.28
C ALA A 140 24.61 15.67 7.10
N ARG A 141 25.63 14.86 7.44
CA ARG A 141 27.03 15.24 7.17
C ARG A 141 27.30 15.35 5.68
N LEU A 142 26.83 14.41 4.88
CA LEU A 142 26.98 14.48 3.42
C LEU A 142 26.24 15.70 2.83
N ALA A 143 25.07 16.06 3.36
CA ALA A 143 24.32 17.26 2.96
C ALA A 143 25.02 18.57 3.36
N ALA A 144 25.76 18.57 4.48
CA ALA A 144 26.55 19.73 4.93
C ALA A 144 27.81 19.98 4.09
N LEU A 145 28.31 18.96 3.37
CA LEU A 145 29.42 19.11 2.45
C LEU A 145 28.96 19.80 1.17
N SER A 146 29.76 20.74 0.69
CA SER A 146 29.47 21.49 -0.53
C SER A 146 30.49 21.22 -1.63
N TRP A 147 30.02 21.27 -2.88
CA TRP A 147 30.85 21.19 -4.07
C TRP A 147 30.41 22.28 -5.04
N ARG A 148 31.36 23.11 -5.47
CA ARG A 148 31.10 24.34 -6.27
C ARG A 148 30.07 25.27 -5.60
N GLY A 149 30.06 25.33 -4.27
CA GLY A 149 29.17 26.19 -3.49
C GLY A 149 27.75 25.64 -3.27
N GLU A 150 27.43 24.46 -3.79
CA GLU A 150 26.13 23.80 -3.56
C GLU A 150 26.27 22.59 -2.64
N PRO A 151 25.28 22.29 -1.77
CA PRO A 151 25.28 21.08 -0.96
C PRO A 151 25.25 19.84 -1.84
N LEU A 152 25.87 18.73 -1.43
CA LEU A 152 25.90 17.50 -2.24
C LEU A 152 24.55 16.77 -2.28
N LEU A 153 23.82 16.80 -1.17
CA LEU A 153 22.48 16.24 -1.04
C LEU A 153 21.49 17.33 -0.61
N ARG A 154 20.24 17.17 -1.03
CA ARG A 154 19.11 17.97 -0.56
C ARG A 154 18.08 17.04 0.06
N GLU A 155 17.54 17.43 1.21
CA GLU A 155 16.42 16.75 1.84
C GLU A 155 15.11 17.14 1.15
N LEU A 156 14.26 16.15 0.93
CA LEU A 156 12.95 16.27 0.32
C LEU A 156 11.90 15.89 1.37
N PRO A 157 11.29 16.87 2.07
CA PRO A 157 10.24 16.57 3.03
C PRO A 157 9.04 15.98 2.29
N ARG A 158 8.47 14.90 2.84
CA ARG A 158 7.25 14.27 2.33
C ARG A 158 6.14 14.38 3.37
N GLU A 159 4.91 14.59 2.93
CA GLU A 159 3.73 14.69 3.81
C GLU A 159 3.54 13.45 4.70
N SER A 160 3.95 12.27 4.20
CA SER A 160 3.94 11.01 4.95
C SER A 160 4.87 10.96 6.17
N GLY A 161 5.77 11.93 6.35
CA GLY A 161 6.84 11.90 7.36
C GLY A 161 8.04 11.00 7.00
N LEU A 162 8.00 10.34 5.84
CA LEU A 162 9.11 9.57 5.29
C LEU A 162 10.01 10.48 4.44
N ASP A 163 10.92 11.18 5.09
CA ASP A 163 11.87 12.07 4.41
C ASP A 163 12.67 11.30 3.35
N ALA A 164 12.90 11.96 2.21
CA ALA A 164 13.74 11.47 1.14
C ALA A 164 14.96 12.37 0.96
N VAL A 165 15.98 11.86 0.28
CA VAL A 165 17.15 12.65 -0.11
C VAL A 165 17.34 12.57 -1.62
N THR A 166 17.85 13.65 -2.23
CA THR A 166 18.23 13.68 -3.65
C THR A 166 19.63 14.27 -3.79
N PRO A 167 20.46 13.76 -4.71
CA PRO A 167 21.69 14.45 -5.09
C PRO A 167 21.37 15.85 -5.63
N ALA A 168 22.26 16.81 -5.37
CA ALA A 168 22.07 18.16 -5.88
C ALA A 168 22.16 18.22 -7.40
N PRO A 169 21.37 19.10 -8.06
CA PRO A 169 21.36 19.22 -9.51
C PRO A 169 22.73 19.52 -10.13
N ALA A 170 23.63 20.19 -9.40
CA ALA A 170 24.99 20.47 -9.84
C ALA A 170 25.79 19.18 -10.10
N LEU A 171 25.52 18.09 -9.35
CA LEU A 171 26.22 16.81 -9.49
C LEU A 171 25.73 15.98 -10.68
N LEU A 172 24.48 16.16 -11.09
CA LEU A 172 23.79 15.29 -12.04
C LEU A 172 23.60 15.98 -13.39
N ALA A 173 24.16 15.44 -14.47
CA ALA A 173 23.72 15.74 -15.83
C ALA A 173 22.63 14.77 -16.25
N PHE A 174 21.77 15.19 -17.18
CA PHE A 174 20.76 14.33 -17.79
C PHE A 174 20.99 14.34 -19.29
N ALA A 175 20.99 13.15 -19.90
CA ALA A 175 20.96 13.00 -21.34
C ALA A 175 19.89 11.97 -21.70
N ASP A 176 19.14 12.26 -22.74
CA ASP A 176 18.33 11.26 -23.39
C ASP A 176 19.24 10.51 -24.36
N ALA A 177 19.43 9.22 -24.11
CA ALA A 177 20.11 8.37 -25.08
C ALA A 177 19.31 8.44 -26.39
N PRO A 178 19.99 8.58 -27.54
CA PRO A 178 19.29 8.50 -28.82
C PRO A 178 18.48 7.20 -28.83
N PRO A 179 17.26 7.22 -29.37
CA PRO A 179 16.51 5.99 -29.56
C PRO A 179 17.45 5.01 -30.23
N GLN A 180 17.63 3.84 -29.62
CA GLN A 180 18.32 2.75 -30.27
C GLN A 180 17.37 2.25 -31.35
N PHE A 181 17.20 3.05 -32.41
CA PHE A 181 16.69 2.56 -33.66
C PHE A 181 17.64 1.44 -34.01
N ARG A 182 17.13 0.22 -33.85
CA ARG A 182 17.77 -0.94 -34.40
C ARG A 182 17.85 -0.65 -35.89
N ASP A 183 19.03 -0.28 -36.37
CA ASP A 183 19.36 -0.39 -37.80
C ASP A 183 19.26 -1.87 -38.25
N ALA A 184 19.10 -2.80 -37.31
CA ALA A 184 18.61 -4.12 -37.63
C ALA A 184 17.18 -4.00 -38.20
N PRO A 185 16.96 -4.43 -39.46
CA PRO A 185 15.64 -4.42 -40.07
C PRO A 185 14.64 -5.04 -39.09
N PRO A 186 13.42 -4.48 -38.97
CA PRO A 186 12.44 -4.98 -38.02
C PRO A 186 12.35 -6.48 -38.20
N ALA A 187 12.74 -7.23 -37.15
CA ALA A 187 12.60 -8.67 -37.19
C ALA A 187 11.15 -8.93 -37.62
N PRO A 188 10.92 -9.79 -38.62
CA PRO A 188 9.56 -10.07 -39.08
C PRO A 188 8.72 -10.33 -37.84
N PRO A 189 7.56 -9.65 -37.70
CA PRO A 189 6.76 -9.75 -36.49
C PRO A 189 6.61 -11.24 -36.19
N PRO A 190 6.96 -11.69 -34.98
CA PRO A 190 6.83 -13.10 -34.65
C PRO A 190 5.41 -13.50 -35.02
N PRO A 191 5.20 -14.65 -35.68
CA PRO A 191 3.89 -15.07 -36.11
C PRO A 191 2.96 -14.91 -34.92
N VAL A 192 1.94 -14.05 -35.07
CA VAL A 192 1.04 -13.70 -33.97
C VAL A 192 0.36 -15.00 -33.57
N ALA A 193 0.84 -15.60 -32.48
CA ALA A 193 0.23 -16.78 -31.92
C ALA A 193 -1.24 -16.43 -31.70
N GLY A 194 -2.16 -17.24 -32.24
CA GLY A 194 -3.59 -17.00 -32.08
C GLY A 194 -3.91 -16.78 -30.60
N ARG A 195 -4.94 -15.98 -30.29
CA ARG A 195 -5.33 -15.65 -28.91
C ARG A 195 -5.32 -16.86 -27.97
N GLU A 196 -5.76 -18.02 -28.46
CA GLU A 196 -5.75 -19.28 -27.72
C GLU A 196 -4.35 -19.80 -27.40
N ALA A 197 -3.39 -19.69 -28.34
CA ALA A 197 -2.00 -20.08 -28.12
C ALA A 197 -1.31 -19.15 -27.10
N VAL A 198 -1.62 -17.85 -27.12
CA VAL A 198 -1.13 -16.90 -26.10
C VAL A 198 -1.71 -17.24 -24.72
N VAL A 199 -3.01 -17.55 -24.63
CA VAL A 199 -3.66 -17.95 -23.37
C VAL A 199 -3.15 -19.31 -22.89
N ALA A 200 -2.93 -20.28 -23.78
CA ALA A 200 -2.38 -21.58 -23.43
C ALA A 200 -0.94 -21.46 -22.93
N TYR A 201 -0.11 -20.66 -23.61
CA TYR A 201 1.24 -20.35 -23.17
C TYR A 201 1.24 -19.60 -21.84
N SER A 202 0.39 -18.59 -21.66
CA SER A 202 0.32 -17.85 -20.41
C SER A 202 -0.16 -18.73 -19.24
N ARG A 203 -1.11 -19.64 -19.48
CA ARG A 203 -1.53 -20.62 -18.47
C ARG A 203 -0.39 -21.59 -18.18
N ALA A 204 0.30 -22.11 -19.19
CA ALA A 204 1.43 -23.01 -18.99
C ALA A 204 2.60 -22.35 -18.24
N HIS A 205 2.86 -21.06 -18.46
CA HIS A 205 3.98 -20.36 -17.83
C HIS A 205 3.66 -19.65 -16.52
N TYR A 206 2.46 -19.09 -16.37
CA TYR A 206 2.10 -18.27 -15.22
C TYR A 206 1.06 -18.91 -14.30
N ALA A 207 0.31 -19.93 -14.75
CA ALA A 207 -0.59 -20.66 -13.86
C ALA A 207 0.19 -21.71 -13.08
N ARG A 208 0.94 -21.27 -12.08
CA ARG A 208 1.44 -22.18 -11.04
C ARG A 208 0.25 -22.65 -10.18
N PRO A 209 0.25 -23.91 -9.71
CA PRO A 209 -0.76 -24.38 -8.78
C PRO A 209 -0.87 -23.43 -7.59
N ARG A 210 -2.10 -23.05 -7.24
CA ARG A 210 -2.37 -22.10 -6.14
C ARG A 210 -1.62 -22.46 -4.85
N ALA A 211 -1.56 -23.75 -4.53
CA ALA A 211 -0.87 -24.26 -3.35
C ALA A 211 0.64 -23.95 -3.35
N GLU A 212 1.31 -23.99 -4.51
CA GLU A 212 2.73 -23.64 -4.61
C GLU A 212 2.96 -22.14 -4.41
N VAL A 213 2.11 -21.31 -5.02
CA VAL A 213 2.19 -19.85 -4.89
C VAL A 213 1.94 -19.43 -3.45
N GLU A 214 0.94 -20.02 -2.79
CA GLU A 214 0.65 -19.78 -1.38
C GLU A 214 1.80 -20.23 -0.47
N ALA A 215 2.44 -21.37 -0.75
CA ALA A 215 3.60 -21.85 -0.01
C ALA A 215 4.84 -20.93 -0.18
N GLU A 216 5.06 -20.38 -1.37
CA GLU A 216 6.14 -19.43 -1.64
C GLU A 216 5.90 -18.08 -0.96
N ILE A 217 4.68 -17.56 -1.03
CA ILE A 217 4.26 -16.36 -0.31
C ILE A 217 4.44 -16.56 1.20
N ALA A 218 3.99 -17.70 1.73
CA ALA A 218 4.16 -18.01 3.15
C ALA A 218 5.64 -18.07 3.54
N ARG A 219 6.49 -18.73 2.75
CA ARG A 219 7.94 -18.75 2.98
C ARG A 219 8.55 -17.35 2.91
N PHE A 220 8.12 -16.51 1.98
CA PHE A 220 8.60 -15.13 1.83
C PHE A 220 8.26 -14.26 3.05
N TYR A 221 7.07 -14.42 3.62
CA TYR A 221 6.64 -13.70 4.82
C TYR A 221 7.04 -14.40 6.14
N GLY A 222 7.74 -15.54 6.09
CA GLY A 222 8.09 -16.32 7.27
C GLY A 222 6.88 -16.95 7.97
N TRP A 223 5.76 -17.14 7.27
CA TRP A 223 4.63 -17.91 7.78
C TRP A 223 4.97 -19.40 7.71
N ASP A 224 5.02 -20.02 8.89
CA ASP A 224 5.24 -21.45 8.97
C ASP A 224 3.97 -22.22 8.56
N VAL A 225 3.94 -22.65 7.30
CA VAL A 225 2.84 -23.41 6.71
C VAL A 225 2.64 -24.74 7.46
N GLN A 226 3.72 -25.36 7.97
CA GLN A 226 3.63 -26.60 8.73
C GLN A 226 2.94 -26.35 10.07
N ALA A 227 3.36 -25.32 10.80
CA ALA A 227 2.72 -24.94 12.07
C ALA A 227 1.23 -24.61 11.89
N GLN A 228 0.85 -23.92 10.81
CA GLN A 228 -0.55 -23.65 10.51
C GLN A 228 -1.33 -24.93 10.18
N GLY A 229 -0.74 -25.87 9.44
CA GLY A 229 -1.32 -27.17 9.14
C GLY A 229 -1.58 -27.98 10.41
N GLU A 230 -0.56 -28.10 11.27
CA GLU A 230 -0.68 -28.78 12.55
C GLU A 230 -1.73 -28.13 13.46
N GLN A 231 -1.76 -26.79 13.54
CA GLN A 231 -2.76 -26.09 14.34
C GLN A 231 -4.17 -26.34 13.80
N ALA A 232 -4.36 -26.36 12.48
CA ALA A 232 -5.64 -26.67 11.85
C ALA A 232 -6.08 -28.12 12.11
N GLU A 233 -5.17 -29.09 12.05
CA GLU A 233 -5.45 -30.49 12.39
C GLU A 233 -5.82 -30.65 13.86
N ARG A 234 -5.04 -30.06 14.79
CA ARG A 234 -5.36 -30.05 16.22
C ARG A 234 -6.74 -29.45 16.50
N LEU A 235 -7.10 -28.37 15.81
CA LEU A 235 -8.44 -27.78 15.92
C LEU A 235 -9.54 -28.74 15.41
N ARG A 236 -9.31 -29.44 14.29
CA ARG A 236 -10.27 -30.43 13.76
C ARG A 236 -10.44 -31.62 14.70
N GLU A 237 -9.36 -32.13 15.29
CA GLU A 237 -9.42 -33.23 16.26
C GLU A 237 -10.22 -32.82 17.51
N ARG A 238 -9.95 -31.63 18.05
CA ARG A 238 -10.72 -31.09 19.18
C ARG A 238 -12.20 -30.89 18.84
N GLU A 239 -12.50 -30.44 17.63
CA GLU A 239 -13.89 -30.31 17.15
C GLU A 239 -14.58 -31.67 17.02
N ALA A 240 -13.88 -32.69 16.50
CA ALA A 240 -14.41 -34.05 16.38
C ALA A 240 -14.71 -34.69 17.74
N ALA A 241 -13.90 -34.37 18.77
CA ALA A 241 -14.07 -34.85 20.13
C ALA A 241 -15.29 -34.23 20.85
N LEU A 242 -15.86 -33.13 20.36
CA LEU A 242 -17.03 -32.51 21.00
C LEU A 242 -18.28 -33.38 20.90
N PRO A 243 -19.15 -33.38 21.93
CA PRO A 243 -20.49 -33.94 21.84
C PRO A 243 -21.31 -33.30 20.70
N PRO A 244 -22.25 -34.04 20.05
CA PRO A 244 -23.02 -33.53 18.92
C PRO A 244 -23.75 -32.22 19.20
N ALA A 245 -24.33 -32.06 20.40
CA ALA A 245 -25.00 -30.84 20.82
C ALA A 245 -24.05 -29.62 20.82
N ARG A 246 -22.82 -29.79 21.29
CA ARG A 246 -21.80 -28.71 21.31
C ARG A 246 -21.27 -28.40 19.91
N ARG A 247 -21.16 -29.38 19.02
CA ARG A 247 -20.80 -29.12 17.60
C ARG A 247 -21.84 -28.25 16.90
N GLY A 248 -23.12 -28.45 17.20
CA GLY A 248 -24.21 -27.59 16.71
C GLY A 248 -24.03 -26.12 17.12
N LEU A 249 -23.69 -25.87 18.38
CA LEU A 249 -23.41 -24.54 18.91
C LEU A 249 -22.16 -23.91 18.29
N LEU A 250 -21.08 -24.68 18.13
CA LEU A 250 -19.86 -24.24 17.45
C LEU A 250 -20.17 -23.72 16.04
N GLY A 251 -20.90 -24.51 15.25
CA GLY A 251 -21.29 -24.12 13.90
C GLY A 251 -22.16 -22.86 13.86
N GLN A 252 -23.02 -22.65 14.87
CA GLN A 252 -23.80 -21.41 15.00
C GLN A 252 -22.91 -20.20 15.29
N LEU A 253 -21.98 -20.31 16.25
CA LEU A 253 -21.03 -19.24 16.58
C LEU A 253 -20.16 -18.84 15.38
N VAL A 254 -19.61 -19.83 14.66
CA VAL A 254 -18.79 -19.59 13.47
C VAL A 254 -19.60 -18.91 12.35
N ARG A 255 -20.86 -19.33 12.12
CA ARG A 255 -21.75 -18.64 11.15
C ARG A 255 -22.07 -17.19 11.52
N ARG A 256 -21.96 -16.83 12.79
CA ARG A 256 -22.13 -15.45 13.28
C ARG A 256 -20.81 -14.66 13.26
N GLY A 257 -19.73 -15.24 12.73
CA GLY A 257 -18.44 -14.59 12.54
C GLY A 257 -17.51 -14.66 13.75
N VAL A 258 -17.78 -15.52 14.73
CA VAL A 258 -16.82 -15.79 15.81
C VAL A 258 -15.68 -16.65 15.26
N ASP A 259 -14.45 -16.29 15.58
CA ASP A 259 -13.27 -17.08 15.20
C ASP A 259 -13.41 -18.54 15.67
N ARG A 260 -12.93 -19.49 14.87
CA ARG A 260 -13.18 -20.92 15.11
C ARG A 260 -12.53 -21.41 16.40
N GLU A 261 -11.32 -20.94 16.71
CA GLU A 261 -10.59 -21.31 17.93
C GLU A 261 -11.27 -20.69 19.16
N GLN A 262 -11.67 -19.41 19.07
CA GLN A 262 -12.44 -18.77 20.14
C GLN A 262 -13.80 -19.43 20.38
N ALA A 263 -14.53 -19.74 19.30
CA ALA A 263 -15.81 -20.42 19.40
C ALA A 263 -15.64 -21.79 20.08
N LEU A 264 -14.64 -22.57 19.67
CA LEU A 264 -14.31 -23.86 20.27
C LEU A 264 -14.01 -23.73 21.77
N ALA A 265 -13.24 -22.73 22.19
CA ALA A 265 -12.96 -22.46 23.60
C ALA A 265 -14.26 -22.18 24.38
N LEU A 266 -15.12 -21.29 23.86
CA LEU A 266 -16.39 -20.94 24.49
C LEU A 266 -17.32 -22.15 24.65
N VAL A 267 -17.47 -22.99 23.63
CA VAL A 267 -18.33 -24.20 23.74
C VAL A 267 -17.70 -25.28 24.60
N THR A 268 -16.39 -25.24 24.88
CA THR A 268 -15.72 -26.21 25.76
C THR A 268 -15.85 -25.79 27.22
N GLU A 269 -15.59 -24.52 27.52
CA GLU A 269 -15.52 -23.98 28.89
C GLU A 269 -16.89 -23.67 29.49
N ARG A 270 -17.91 -23.39 28.67
CA ARG A 270 -19.24 -22.98 29.16
C ARG A 270 -20.29 -24.07 29.00
N ALA A 271 -21.28 -24.03 29.87
CA ALA A 271 -22.45 -24.90 29.78
C ALA A 271 -23.21 -24.64 28.46
N PRO A 272 -23.65 -25.68 27.73
CA PRO A 272 -24.26 -25.52 26.41
C PRO A 272 -25.55 -24.69 26.47
N GLU A 273 -26.29 -24.76 27.57
CA GLU A 273 -27.51 -23.97 27.79
C GLU A 273 -27.20 -22.47 27.90
N ALA A 274 -26.08 -22.11 28.55
CA ALA A 274 -25.67 -20.72 28.66
C ALA A 274 -25.28 -20.13 27.30
N VAL A 275 -24.55 -20.90 26.48
CA VAL A 275 -24.17 -20.51 25.12
C VAL A 275 -25.42 -20.35 24.24
N GLN A 276 -26.35 -21.31 24.29
CA GLN A 276 -27.60 -21.25 23.52
C GLN A 276 -28.45 -20.04 23.93
N ARG A 277 -28.60 -19.75 25.22
CA ARG A 277 -29.33 -18.56 25.69
C ARG A 277 -28.77 -17.26 25.10
N GLN A 278 -27.44 -17.09 25.08
CA GLN A 278 -26.85 -15.86 24.52
C GLN A 278 -27.07 -15.76 23.00
N LEU A 279 -27.05 -16.89 22.29
CA LEU A 279 -27.38 -16.94 20.87
C LEU A 279 -28.85 -16.54 20.62
N ASP A 280 -29.78 -17.05 21.43
CA ASP A 280 -31.21 -16.74 21.33
C ASP A 280 -31.50 -15.27 21.67
N TRP A 281 -30.71 -14.67 22.55
CA TRP A 281 -30.85 -13.25 22.93
C TRP A 281 -30.24 -12.28 21.93
N LEU A 282 -29.42 -12.74 20.99
CA LEU A 282 -28.69 -11.91 20.05
C LEU A 282 -29.58 -10.96 19.22
N PRO A 283 -30.74 -11.39 18.65
CA PRO A 283 -31.60 -10.51 17.87
C PRO A 283 -32.16 -9.33 18.68
N TYR A 284 -32.41 -9.53 19.98
CA TYR A 284 -32.98 -8.52 20.88
C TYR A 284 -31.96 -7.47 21.33
N ARG A 285 -30.66 -7.76 21.20
CA ARG A 285 -29.58 -6.86 21.64
C ARG A 285 -29.10 -5.90 20.56
N GLN A 286 -29.48 -6.12 19.30
CA GLN A 286 -29.15 -5.25 18.15
C GLN A 286 -27.66 -4.86 18.07
N ALA A 287 -26.76 -5.79 18.38
CA ALA A 287 -25.33 -5.50 18.44
C ALA A 287 -24.76 -5.19 17.03
N LYS A 288 -24.02 -4.08 16.91
CA LYS A 288 -23.33 -3.69 15.66
C LYS A 288 -22.31 -4.74 15.18
N SER A 289 -21.69 -5.45 16.12
CA SER A 289 -20.77 -6.56 15.84
C SER A 289 -21.23 -7.80 16.63
N PRO A 290 -22.04 -8.68 16.01
CA PRO A 290 -22.60 -9.84 16.69
C PRO A 290 -21.52 -10.78 17.27
N ALA A 291 -20.43 -11.01 16.53
CA ALA A 291 -19.34 -11.88 16.97
C ALA A 291 -18.66 -11.38 18.25
N ARG A 292 -18.18 -10.12 18.26
CA ARG A 292 -17.53 -9.54 19.46
C ARG A 292 -18.48 -9.50 20.65
N PHE A 293 -19.74 -9.19 20.39
CA PHE A 293 -20.76 -9.16 21.43
C PHE A 293 -21.01 -10.56 22.03
N LEU A 294 -21.15 -11.59 21.21
CA LEU A 294 -21.35 -12.97 21.68
C LEU A 294 -20.18 -13.46 22.54
N VAL A 295 -18.94 -13.21 22.12
CA VAL A 295 -17.75 -13.58 22.91
C VAL A 295 -17.80 -12.94 24.29
N ALA A 296 -18.07 -11.63 24.37
CA ALA A 296 -18.16 -10.91 25.63
C ALA A 296 -19.36 -11.38 26.49
N ALA A 297 -20.52 -11.60 25.88
CA ALA A 297 -21.74 -11.99 26.57
C ALA A 297 -21.68 -13.42 27.14
N ILE A 298 -21.04 -14.34 26.41
CA ILE A 298 -20.83 -15.73 26.89
C ILE A 298 -19.73 -15.75 27.96
N ALA A 299 -18.63 -15.01 27.77
CA ALA A 299 -17.55 -14.96 28.75
C ALA A 299 -17.97 -14.29 30.08
N GLY A 300 -18.79 -13.24 30.00
CA GLY A 300 -19.28 -12.47 31.14
C GLY A 300 -20.67 -12.87 31.65
N ASP A 301 -21.25 -13.96 31.12
CA ASP A 301 -22.61 -14.45 31.44
C ASP A 301 -23.67 -13.35 31.54
N TYR A 302 -23.82 -12.56 30.47
CA TYR A 302 -24.69 -11.39 30.50
C TYR A 302 -26.15 -11.79 30.73
N GLY A 303 -26.82 -11.20 31.71
CA GLY A 303 -28.25 -11.45 31.96
C GLY A 303 -29.18 -11.06 30.79
N PRO A 304 -30.50 -11.34 30.92
CA PRO A 304 -31.48 -11.18 29.83
C PRO A 304 -31.56 -9.72 29.34
N PRO A 305 -31.73 -9.50 28.02
CA PRO A 305 -31.86 -8.17 27.44
C PRO A 305 -33.11 -7.43 27.97
N PRO A 306 -33.10 -6.08 28.04
CA PRO A 306 -34.21 -5.30 28.58
C PRO A 306 -35.57 -5.59 27.93
N ALA A 307 -35.57 -5.91 26.63
CA ALA A 307 -36.79 -6.27 25.90
C ALA A 307 -37.47 -7.53 26.47
N LEU A 308 -36.69 -8.51 26.95
CA LEU A 308 -37.22 -9.74 27.55
C LEU A 308 -37.60 -9.57 29.02
N ARG A 309 -37.04 -8.59 29.74
CA ARG A 309 -37.41 -8.29 31.13
C ARG A 309 -38.78 -7.61 31.25
N ARG A 310 -39.27 -6.99 30.17
CA ARG A 310 -40.54 -6.26 30.12
C ARG A 310 -41.73 -7.14 29.73
N LEU A 311 -41.48 -8.36 29.22
CA LEU A 311 -42.54 -9.34 29.12
C LEU A 311 -42.95 -9.68 30.56
N PRO A 312 -44.23 -9.47 30.93
CA PRO A 312 -44.75 -9.99 32.18
C PRO A 312 -44.30 -11.46 32.25
N PRO A 313 -43.78 -11.95 33.39
CA PRO A 313 -43.51 -13.38 33.50
C PRO A 313 -44.79 -14.04 33.03
N GLU A 314 -44.73 -14.78 31.91
CA GLU A 314 -45.92 -15.47 31.44
C GLU A 314 -46.45 -16.16 32.67
N ALA A 315 -47.72 -15.88 32.98
CA ALA A 315 -48.42 -16.51 34.08
C ALA A 315 -48.48 -17.99 33.71
N GLY A 316 -47.37 -18.70 33.90
CA GLY A 316 -47.31 -20.14 33.95
C GLY A 316 -48.42 -20.49 34.94
N PRO A 317 -49.29 -21.45 34.59
CA PRO A 317 -50.53 -21.70 35.30
C PRO A 317 -50.22 -21.91 36.78
N GLY A 318 -50.29 -20.81 37.53
CA GLY A 318 -50.14 -20.82 38.96
C GLY A 318 -51.31 -21.65 39.44
N PRO A 319 -51.10 -22.63 40.33
CA PRO A 319 -52.22 -23.33 40.95
C PRO A 319 -53.15 -22.24 41.48
N ALA A 320 -54.41 -22.26 41.04
CA ALA A 320 -55.41 -21.26 41.38
C ALA A 320 -55.38 -21.03 42.90
N ALA A 321 -54.74 -19.94 43.32
CA ALA A 321 -54.72 -19.56 44.72
C ALA A 321 -56.17 -19.18 45.06
N PRO A 322 -56.76 -19.78 46.12
CA PRO A 322 -58.09 -19.41 46.56
C PRO A 322 -58.08 -17.92 46.87
N TRP A 323 -59.02 -17.19 46.28
CA TRP A 323 -59.33 -15.84 46.67
C TRP A 323 -59.60 -15.81 48.21
N GLU A 324 -58.77 -15.09 48.97
CA GLU A 324 -59.10 -14.70 50.34
C GLU A 324 -59.40 -13.19 50.33
N PRO A 325 -60.54 -12.76 50.89
CA PRO A 325 -60.96 -11.36 50.87
C PRO A 325 -60.06 -10.49 51.75
N GLU A 326 -59.67 -9.34 51.20
CA GLU A 326 -58.85 -8.29 51.81
C GLU A 326 -59.44 -7.80 53.16
N ALA A 327 -58.60 -7.80 54.19
CA ALA A 327 -58.80 -7.00 55.39
C ALA A 327 -58.12 -5.62 55.21
N PRO A 328 -58.74 -4.51 55.66
CA PRO A 328 -58.28 -3.16 55.36
C PRO A 328 -57.02 -2.74 56.13
N ALA A 329 -56.24 -1.90 55.47
CA ALA A 329 -54.93 -1.37 55.85
C ALA A 329 -54.96 -0.40 57.05
N GLU A 330 -53.96 -0.52 57.92
CA GLU A 330 -53.52 0.53 58.85
C GLU A 330 -52.25 1.24 58.31
N PRO A 331 -52.16 2.57 58.39
CA PRO A 331 -50.99 3.35 57.98
C PRO A 331 -50.14 3.80 59.18
N GLU A 332 -48.81 3.86 59.03
CA GLU A 332 -47.84 4.71 59.78
C GLU A 332 -46.41 4.24 59.38
N ALA A 333 -45.33 5.02 59.29
CA ALA A 333 -45.01 6.44 59.31
C ALA A 333 -43.56 6.59 58.76
N PRO A 334 -43.12 7.78 58.31
CA PRO A 334 -41.80 7.97 57.68
C PRO A 334 -40.72 8.36 58.72
N THR A 335 -39.52 7.76 58.64
CA THR A 335 -38.36 8.21 59.43
C THR A 335 -37.20 8.69 58.54
N LYS A 336 -36.81 9.91 58.89
CA LYS A 336 -35.79 10.89 58.46
C LYS A 336 -34.36 10.36 58.15
N PRO A 337 -33.57 11.08 57.32
CA PRO A 337 -32.16 10.77 57.02
C PRO A 337 -31.17 11.54 57.92
N GLU A 338 -30.03 10.93 58.25
CA GLU A 338 -28.84 11.60 58.83
C GLU A 338 -27.59 11.35 57.99
N ALA A 339 -26.72 12.38 57.95
CA ALA A 339 -25.58 12.59 57.09
C ALA A 339 -24.30 11.84 57.54
N PRO A 340 -23.29 11.68 56.65
CA PRO A 340 -22.01 11.07 57.01
C PRO A 340 -20.98 12.09 57.53
N THR A 341 -20.32 11.72 58.63
CA THR A 341 -19.24 12.46 59.31
C THR A 341 -17.90 11.72 59.12
N GLY A 342 -16.82 12.48 58.90
CA GLY A 342 -15.42 12.15 59.28
C GLY A 342 -14.71 11.07 58.44
N ARG A 343 -13.70 11.39 57.63
CA ARG A 343 -12.33 11.83 57.99
C ARG A 343 -11.64 10.83 58.92
N GLY A 344 -10.94 9.87 58.32
CA GLY A 344 -9.94 9.01 58.95
C GLY A 344 -8.68 9.06 58.11
N GLU A 345 -7.72 9.85 58.58
CA GLU A 345 -6.31 9.75 58.23
C GLU A 345 -5.78 8.49 58.91
N ASP A 346 -5.06 7.62 58.19
CA ASP A 346 -4.23 6.62 58.83
C ASP A 346 -2.90 6.51 58.10
N GLY A 347 -1.84 6.70 58.87
CA GLY A 347 -0.46 6.71 58.44
C GLY A 347 0.04 5.30 58.19
N GLY A 348 0.85 5.16 57.13
CA GLY A 348 1.63 3.96 56.84
C GLY A 348 3.09 4.35 56.71
N GLU A 349 3.83 4.08 57.78
CA GLU A 349 5.25 4.33 57.97
C GLU A 349 6.10 3.20 57.33
N ALA A 350 7.19 3.64 56.69
CA ALA A 350 8.45 2.94 56.40
C ALA A 350 8.52 1.76 55.39
N ASP A 351 9.26 2.00 54.30
CA ASP A 351 10.29 1.07 53.82
C ASP A 351 11.39 1.87 53.06
N PRO A 352 12.70 1.76 53.42
CA PRO A 352 13.75 2.51 52.75
C PRO A 352 14.31 1.72 51.54
N LEU A 353 14.03 2.22 50.33
CA LEU A 353 14.68 1.73 49.10
C LEU A 353 16.02 2.44 48.83
N PRO A 354 16.99 1.74 48.21
CA PRO A 354 18.35 2.23 48.04
C PRO A 354 18.46 3.34 46.98
N GLN A 355 19.29 4.33 47.32
CA GLN A 355 19.69 5.45 46.47
C GLN A 355 20.47 4.96 45.24
N GLY A 356 20.12 5.47 44.05
CA GLY A 356 20.99 5.35 42.89
C GLY A 356 20.31 5.40 41.52
N ALA A 357 19.63 6.50 41.17
CA ALA A 357 19.31 6.80 39.78
C ALA A 357 19.45 8.32 39.51
N PRO A 358 20.19 8.75 38.48
CA PRO A 358 20.36 10.17 38.17
C PRO A 358 19.06 10.77 37.62
N ALA A 359 18.74 11.97 38.11
CA ALA A 359 17.53 12.73 37.80
C ALA A 359 17.30 12.95 36.29
N PRO A 360 16.05 12.82 35.81
CA PRO A 360 15.69 13.27 34.47
C PRO A 360 15.74 14.79 34.40
N LYS A 361 16.48 15.32 33.42
CA LYS A 361 16.54 16.74 33.10
C LYS A 361 15.12 17.29 32.87
N GLU A 362 14.79 18.32 33.63
CA GLU A 362 13.57 19.12 33.49
C GLU A 362 13.37 19.54 32.03
N ARG A 363 12.20 19.22 31.48
CA ARG A 363 11.75 19.79 30.21
C ARG A 363 11.37 21.25 30.46
N PRO A 364 11.81 22.21 29.64
CA PRO A 364 11.36 23.58 29.75
C PRO A 364 9.86 23.68 29.43
N PRO A 365 9.15 24.66 30.02
CA PRO A 365 7.72 24.86 29.83
C PRO A 365 7.41 25.19 28.37
N PHE A 366 6.34 24.56 27.88
CA PHE A 366 5.76 24.78 26.56
C PHE A 366 5.16 26.19 26.52
N ASP A 367 5.65 27.03 25.62
CA ASP A 367 5.20 28.42 25.42
C ASP A 367 4.13 28.44 24.31
N PRO A 368 2.84 28.66 24.62
CA PRO A 368 1.76 28.61 23.64
C PRO A 368 1.55 30.00 23.02
N ALA A 369 2.53 30.48 22.26
CA ALA A 369 2.40 31.73 21.54
C ALA A 369 3.11 31.67 20.19
N LEU A 370 2.48 31.06 19.19
CA LEU A 370 2.78 31.35 17.78
C LEU A 370 1.48 31.57 16.99
N PRO A 371 1.49 32.55 16.06
CA PRO A 371 0.30 33.12 15.45
C PRO A 371 -0.30 32.22 14.35
N GLU A 372 -1.63 32.22 14.29
CA GLU A 372 -2.40 31.61 13.20
C GLU A 372 -2.00 32.25 11.85
N GLY A 373 -1.38 31.45 10.99
CA GLY A 373 -1.17 31.81 9.59
C GLY A 373 -2.48 31.75 8.80
N PRO A 374 -2.62 32.58 7.74
CA PRO A 374 -3.87 32.66 6.98
C PRO A 374 -4.17 31.35 6.23
N PRO A 375 -5.46 31.04 6.01
CA PRO A 375 -5.88 29.80 5.36
C PRO A 375 -5.39 29.74 3.89
N PRO A 376 -5.01 28.55 3.39
CA PRO A 376 -4.57 28.39 2.02
C PRO A 376 -5.71 28.69 1.04
N GLY A 377 -5.43 29.62 0.12
CA GLY A 377 -6.31 30.03 -0.96
C GLY A 377 -6.68 28.87 -1.90
N GLY A 378 -7.94 28.86 -2.31
CA GLY A 378 -8.49 27.90 -3.26
C GLY A 378 -7.87 28.00 -4.67
N PRO A 379 -8.05 26.96 -5.50
CA PRO A 379 -7.43 26.89 -6.82
C PRO A 379 -8.00 27.97 -7.76
N ALA A 380 -7.07 28.64 -8.43
CA ALA A 380 -7.30 29.60 -9.50
C ALA A 380 -8.12 28.95 -10.63
N ARG A 381 -9.15 29.68 -11.08
CA ARG A 381 -9.91 29.37 -12.30
C ARG A 381 -9.01 29.52 -13.53
N ASP A 382 -9.13 28.53 -14.39
CA ASP A 382 -8.69 28.50 -15.78
C ASP A 382 -9.25 29.72 -16.56
N PRO A 383 -8.44 30.54 -17.25
CA PRO A 383 -8.94 31.47 -18.24
C PRO A 383 -9.09 30.74 -19.58
N GLY A 384 -10.33 30.68 -20.03
CA GLY A 384 -10.72 29.99 -21.24
C GLY A 384 -10.13 30.53 -22.53
N GLU A 385 -10.18 29.63 -23.50
CA GLU A 385 -10.22 29.89 -24.93
C GLU A 385 -11.20 31.01 -25.29
N GLY A 386 -10.79 31.88 -26.22
CA GLY A 386 -11.66 32.87 -26.84
C GLY A 386 -10.86 33.95 -27.57
N GLY A 387 -10.57 33.70 -28.86
CA GLY A 387 -9.93 34.66 -29.76
C GLY A 387 -9.35 33.99 -31.00
#